data_AF-A0A2V7AV07-F1
#
_entry.id   AF-A0A2V7AV07-F1
#
_cell.length_a   1.000
_cell.length_b   1.000
_cell.length_c   1.000
_cell.angle_alpha   90.00
_cell.angle_beta   90.00
_cell.angle_gamma   90.00
#
_symmetry.space_group_name_H-M   'P 1'
#
loop_
_entity.id
_entity.type
_entity.pdbx_description
1 polymer ?
#
loop_
_entity_poly.entity_id
_entity_poly.type
_entity_poly.pdbx_seq_one_letter_code
_entity_poly.pdbx_strand_id
1 'polypeptide(L)'
;MKLGGHEYMMVQQIYTTFGPAASVLEPGAIVVSAVLAFLVRRRWPPFALTFGAAVALAAALGVWGALVYPVNQRWAELPPGALPPDWQVLRARWEYGHVAHAVLLALGFAALVTSVLVDTVPWRASGRGVRDDVRRVA
;
A
#
# COMPACT_ATOMS: atom_id res chain seq x y z
N MET A 1 25.91 -1.10 10.79
CA MET A 1 25.86 -1.71 12.14
C MET A 1 24.50 -2.40 12.28
N LYS A 2 24.45 -3.69 12.65
CA LYS A 2 23.17 -4.39 12.95
C LYS A 2 23.01 -4.41 14.47
N LEU A 3 21.82 -4.04 14.96
CA LEU A 3 21.50 -4.16 16.39
C LEU A 3 21.55 -5.63 16.82
N GLY A 4 22.12 -5.90 18.00
CA GLY A 4 21.97 -7.17 18.70
C GLY A 4 20.54 -7.37 19.19
N GLY A 5 20.21 -8.56 19.69
CA GLY A 5 18.85 -8.91 20.07
C GLY A 5 18.29 -8.02 21.19
N HIS A 6 19.08 -7.78 22.24
CA HIS A 6 18.65 -6.93 23.35
C HIS A 6 18.48 -5.47 22.92
N GLU A 7 19.42 -4.92 22.16
CA GLU A 7 19.31 -3.55 21.64
C GLU A 7 18.11 -3.41 20.70
N TYR A 8 17.85 -4.42 19.87
CA TYR A 8 16.68 -4.46 19.01
C TYR A 8 15.38 -4.39 19.82
N MET A 9 15.26 -5.21 20.86
CA MET A 9 14.07 -5.23 21.72
C MET A 9 13.89 -3.93 22.51
N MET A 10 14.98 -3.31 22.97
CA MET A 10 14.92 -1.99 23.62
C MET A 10 14.34 -0.93 22.67
N VAL A 11 14.74 -0.93 21.40
CA VAL A 11 14.20 0.02 20.41
C VAL A 11 12.73 -0.26 20.09
N GLN A 12 12.26 -1.50 20.14
CA GLN A 12 10.83 -1.77 19.89
C GLN A 12 9.92 -1.15 20.97
N GLN A 13 10.40 -0.98 22.20
CA GLN A 13 9.60 -0.43 23.31
C GLN A 13 9.18 1.03 23.08
N ILE A 14 9.94 1.82 22.31
CA ILE A 14 9.58 3.21 22.01
C ILE A 14 8.49 3.35 20.94
N TYR A 15 8.11 2.25 20.26
CA TYR A 15 7.09 2.26 19.18
C TYR A 15 5.76 1.61 19.56
N THR A 16 5.55 1.28 20.84
CA THR A 16 4.35 0.57 21.33
C THR A 16 3.04 1.29 21.02
N THR A 17 3.05 2.62 20.97
CA THR A 17 1.87 3.46 20.67
C THR A 17 1.63 3.70 19.18
N PHE A 18 2.62 3.39 18.32
CA PHE A 18 2.57 3.71 16.90
C PHE A 18 1.55 2.84 16.15
N GLY A 19 1.47 1.55 16.50
CA GLY A 19 0.56 0.59 15.88
C GLY A 19 -0.91 1.01 15.95
N PRO A 20 -1.48 1.26 17.15
CA PRO A 20 -2.87 1.71 17.30
C PRO A 20 -3.15 3.02 16.58
N ALA A 21 -2.26 4.01 16.68
CA ALA A 21 -2.46 5.33 16.08
C ALA A 21 -2.47 5.31 14.55
N ALA A 22 -1.61 4.50 13.92
CA ALA A 22 -1.53 4.40 12.47
C ALA A 22 -2.57 3.44 11.84
N SER A 23 -3.17 2.56 12.66
CA SER A 23 -4.01 1.45 12.18
C SER A 23 -5.24 1.86 11.36
N VAL A 24 -5.76 3.09 11.55
CA VAL A 24 -6.96 3.59 10.85
C VAL A 24 -6.67 4.08 9.44
N LEU A 25 -5.43 4.45 9.13
CA LEU A 25 -5.08 5.11 7.87
C LEU A 25 -5.16 4.13 6.69
N GLU A 26 -4.66 2.92 6.87
CA GLU A 26 -4.61 1.93 5.78
C GLU A 26 -5.99 1.40 5.37
N PRO A 27 -6.90 1.00 6.29
CA PRO A 27 -8.29 0.69 5.94
C PRO A 27 -9.00 1.86 5.25
N GLY A 28 -8.77 3.09 5.71
CA GLY A 28 -9.31 4.29 5.06
C GLY A 28 -8.83 4.43 3.61
N ALA A 29 -7.53 4.23 3.35
CA ALA A 29 -6.96 4.28 2.02
C ALA A 29 -7.54 3.19 1.09
N ILE A 30 -7.78 1.99 1.60
CA ILE A 30 -8.42 0.89 0.85
C ILE A 30 -9.85 1.28 0.46
N VAL A 31 -10.65 1.75 1.42
CA VAL A 31 -12.05 2.15 1.19
C VAL A 31 -12.12 3.28 0.17
N VAL A 32 -11.33 4.33 0.33
CA VAL A 32 -11.32 5.48 -0.59
C VAL A 32 -10.87 5.04 -1.99
N SER A 33 -9.88 4.17 -2.10
CA SER A 33 -9.41 3.64 -3.39
C SER A 33 -10.46 2.75 -4.07
N ALA A 34 -11.21 1.94 -3.30
CA ALA A 34 -12.32 1.15 -3.81
C ALA A 34 -13.49 2.03 -4.29
N VAL A 35 -13.83 3.08 -3.53
CA VAL A 35 -14.82 4.09 -3.95
C VAL A 35 -14.35 4.77 -5.24
N LEU A 36 -13.08 5.18 -5.32
CA LEU A 36 -12.54 5.79 -6.54
C LEU A 36 -12.64 4.82 -7.73
N ALA A 37 -12.28 3.54 -7.56
CA ALA A 37 -12.40 2.53 -8.61
C ALA A 37 -13.86 2.40 -9.08
N PHE A 38 -14.82 2.42 -8.16
CA PHE A 38 -16.24 2.45 -8.52
C PHE A 38 -16.61 3.72 -9.29
N LEU A 39 -16.15 4.89 -8.87
CA LEU A 39 -16.46 6.16 -9.54
C LEU A 39 -15.89 6.22 -10.97
N VAL A 40 -14.68 5.68 -11.20
CA VAL A 40 -14.04 5.66 -12.52
C VAL A 40 -14.38 4.41 -13.35
N ARG A 41 -15.30 3.54 -12.91
CA ARG A 41 -15.59 2.22 -13.51
C ARG A 41 -15.94 2.19 -14.99
N ARG A 42 -16.33 3.33 -15.58
CA ARG A 42 -16.64 3.45 -17.02
C ARG A 42 -15.47 3.99 -17.84
N ARG A 43 -14.32 4.27 -17.22
CA ARG A 43 -13.13 4.84 -17.85
C ARG A 43 -12.01 3.82 -17.88
N TRP A 44 -11.65 3.39 -19.10
CA TRP A 44 -10.50 2.54 -19.33
C TRP A 44 -9.35 3.35 -19.96
N PRO A 45 -8.09 3.14 -19.52
CA PRO A 45 -7.61 2.23 -18.46
C PRO A 45 -7.67 2.70 -16.97
N PRO A 46 -8.07 3.94 -16.58
CA PRO A 46 -8.05 4.38 -15.17
C PRO A 46 -8.73 3.44 -14.17
N PHE A 47 -9.84 2.81 -14.56
CA PHE A 47 -10.53 1.82 -13.73
C PHE A 47 -9.62 0.67 -13.31
N ALA A 48 -8.94 0.00 -14.25
CA ALA A 48 -8.11 -1.15 -13.93
C ALA A 48 -6.93 -0.79 -13.04
N LEU A 49 -6.31 0.37 -13.27
CA LEU A 49 -5.20 0.84 -12.44
C LEU A 49 -5.67 1.17 -11.02
N THR A 50 -6.82 1.85 -10.88
CA THR A 50 -7.38 2.19 -9.57
C THR A 50 -7.86 0.94 -8.82
N PHE A 51 -8.49 -0.01 -9.52
CA PHE A 51 -8.91 -1.28 -8.93
C PHE A 51 -7.70 -2.11 -8.50
N GLY A 52 -6.68 -2.22 -9.35
CA GLY A 52 -5.41 -2.89 -9.02
C GLY A 52 -4.74 -2.27 -7.79
N ALA A 53 -4.79 -0.93 -7.66
CA ALA A 53 -4.32 -0.27 -6.46
C ALA A 53 -5.11 -0.64 -5.19
N ALA A 54 -6.45 -0.64 -5.25
CA ALA A 54 -7.27 -1.05 -4.11
C ALA A 54 -6.97 -2.50 -3.67
N VAL A 55 -6.78 -3.40 -4.64
CA VAL A 55 -6.36 -4.79 -4.37
C VAL A 55 -4.96 -4.85 -3.75
N ALA A 56 -3.99 -4.09 -4.26
CA ALA A 56 -2.63 -4.05 -3.72
C ALA A 56 -2.61 -3.54 -2.28
N LEU A 57 -3.37 -2.48 -1.97
CA LEU A 57 -3.52 -1.95 -0.62
C LEU A 57 -4.18 -2.96 0.32
N ALA A 58 -5.24 -3.66 -0.12
CA ALA A 58 -5.88 -4.72 0.66
C ALA A 58 -4.95 -5.91 0.91
N ALA A 59 -4.16 -6.29 -0.09
CA ALA A 59 -3.14 -7.33 0.04
C ALA A 59 -2.03 -6.90 1.01
N ALA A 60 -1.61 -5.63 0.98
CA ALA A 60 -0.67 -5.05 1.93
C ALA A 60 -1.15 -5.24 3.37
N LEU A 61 -2.39 -4.84 3.67
CA LEU A 61 -2.98 -5.02 4.99
C LEU A 61 -3.06 -6.50 5.39
N GLY A 62 -3.40 -7.39 4.45
CA GLY A 62 -3.38 -8.84 4.65
C GLY A 62 -2.00 -9.38 5.01
N VAL A 63 -0.94 -8.94 4.30
CA VAL A 63 0.45 -9.31 4.58
C VAL A 63 0.88 -8.83 5.96
N TRP A 64 0.58 -7.58 6.31
CA TRP A 64 0.86 -7.05 7.64
C TRP A 64 0.15 -7.89 8.72
N GLY A 65 -1.13 -8.18 8.54
CA GLY A 65 -1.93 -8.98 9.46
C GLY A 65 -1.43 -10.42 9.61
N ALA A 66 -0.92 -11.02 8.54
CA ALA A 66 -0.42 -12.40 8.54
C ALA A 66 1.02 -12.51 9.09
N LEU A 67 1.89 -11.54 8.80
CA LEU A 67 3.32 -11.65 9.07
C LEU A 67 3.78 -10.78 10.23
N VAL A 68 3.34 -9.52 10.29
CA VAL A 68 3.82 -8.52 11.25
C VAL A 68 3.00 -8.55 12.54
N TYR A 69 1.67 -8.57 12.44
CA TYR A 69 0.78 -8.50 13.60
C TYR A 69 1.02 -9.62 14.64
N PRO A 70 1.21 -10.90 14.26
CA PRO A 70 1.49 -11.95 15.24
C PRO A 70 2.81 -11.72 16.00
N VAL A 71 3.81 -11.13 15.34
CA VAL A 71 5.08 -10.80 15.99
C VAL A 71 4.91 -9.62 16.95
N ASN A 72 4.13 -8.60 16.58
CA ASN A 72 3.80 -7.49 17.48
C ASN A 72 3.07 -7.97 18.74
N GLN A 73 2.11 -8.89 18.60
CA GLN A 73 1.43 -9.53 19.73
C GLN A 73 2.44 -10.23 20.65
N ARG A 74 3.34 -11.02 20.05
CA ARG A 74 4.37 -11.74 20.81
C ARG A 74 5.32 -10.80 21.56
N TRP A 75 5.72 -9.68 20.95
CA TRP A 75 6.56 -8.68 21.61
C TRP A 75 5.84 -7.96 22.76
N ALA A 76 4.52 -7.74 22.64
CA ALA A 76 3.72 -7.09 23.68
C ALA A 76 3.56 -7.96 24.94
N GLU A 77 3.63 -9.29 24.80
CA GLU A 77 3.57 -10.23 25.93
C GLU A 77 4.88 -10.35 26.72
N LEU A 78 6.00 -9.93 26.12
CA LEU A 78 7.32 -10.10 26.73
C LEU A 78 7.59 -9.00 27.77
N PRO A 79 8.22 -9.33 28.91
CA PRO A 79 8.72 -8.33 29.83
C PRO A 79 9.66 -7.34 29.12
N PRO A 80 9.70 -6.06 29.54
CA PRO A 80 10.60 -5.08 28.95
C PRO A 80 12.06 -5.57 28.92
N GLY A 81 12.68 -5.56 27.74
CA GLY A 81 14.08 -5.99 27.54
C GLY A 81 14.31 -7.51 27.47
N ALA A 82 13.26 -8.32 27.62
CA ALA A 82 13.38 -9.77 27.45
C ALA A 82 13.66 -10.15 25.99
N LEU A 83 14.60 -11.08 25.80
CA LEU A 83 14.95 -11.62 24.48
C LEU A 83 14.43 -13.06 24.37
N PRO A 84 13.45 -13.34 23.49
CA PRO A 84 12.93 -14.68 23.33
C PRO A 84 13.96 -15.59 22.63
N PRO A 85 13.97 -16.91 22.89
CA PRO A 85 14.94 -17.83 22.28
C PRO A 85 14.89 -17.84 20.74
N ASP A 86 13.71 -17.62 20.17
CA ASP A 86 13.43 -17.57 18.74
C ASP A 86 13.51 -16.15 18.13
N TRP A 87 14.16 -15.20 18.81
CA TRP A 87 14.17 -13.78 18.41
C TRP A 87 14.61 -13.56 16.96
N GLN A 88 15.53 -14.37 16.43
CA GLN A 88 16.01 -14.23 15.04
C GLN A 88 14.90 -14.55 14.04
N VAL A 89 14.08 -15.56 14.32
CA VAL A 89 12.94 -15.96 13.48
C VAL A 89 11.86 -14.89 13.53
N LEU A 90 11.54 -14.40 14.73
CA LEU A 90 10.57 -13.32 14.92
C LEU A 90 11.01 -12.04 14.22
N ARG A 91 12.29 -11.67 14.36
CA ARG A 91 12.89 -10.53 13.67
C ARG A 91 12.80 -10.68 12.16
N ALA A 92 13.22 -11.82 11.61
CA ALA A 92 13.17 -12.03 10.16
C ALA A 92 11.74 -11.93 9.64
N ARG A 93 10.77 -12.58 10.30
CA ARG A 93 9.36 -12.51 9.93
C ARG A 93 8.82 -11.08 9.96
N TRP A 94 9.18 -10.30 10.98
CA TRP A 94 8.75 -8.91 11.11
C TRP A 94 9.39 -8.00 10.06
N GLU A 95 10.71 -8.08 9.88
CA GLU A 95 11.46 -7.26 8.91
C GLU A 95 11.00 -7.57 7.47
N TYR A 96 10.95 -8.84 7.08
CA TYR A 96 10.49 -9.22 5.73
C TYR A 96 8.99 -8.99 5.53
N GLY A 97 8.18 -9.12 6.58
CA GLY A 97 6.76 -8.77 6.55
C GLY A 97 6.55 -7.29 6.22
N HIS A 98 7.30 -6.40 6.87
CA HIS A 98 7.26 -4.96 6.55
C HIS A 98 7.80 -4.63 5.17
N VAL A 99 8.85 -5.32 4.71
CA VAL A 99 9.35 -5.13 3.33
C VAL A 99 8.28 -5.52 2.31
N ALA A 100 7.65 -6.68 2.48
CA ALA A 100 6.57 -7.13 1.58
C ALA A 100 5.36 -6.17 1.62
N HIS A 101 4.98 -5.72 2.83
CA HIS A 101 3.95 -4.71 3.03
C HIS A 101 4.27 -3.41 2.27
N ALA A 102 5.46 -2.87 2.46
CA ALA A 102 5.92 -1.64 1.82
C ALA A 102 5.96 -1.74 0.29
N VAL A 103 6.38 -2.88 -0.27
CA VAL A 103 6.37 -3.12 -1.72
C VAL A 103 4.94 -3.07 -2.26
N LEU A 104 3.98 -3.72 -1.59
CA LEU A 104 2.57 -3.70 -2.01
C LEU A 104 1.96 -2.29 -1.93
N LEU A 105 2.27 -1.53 -0.87
CA LEU A 105 1.87 -0.13 -0.76
C LEU A 105 2.46 0.72 -1.89
N ALA A 106 3.74 0.54 -2.22
CA ALA A 106 4.41 1.26 -3.30
C ALA A 106 3.79 0.94 -4.67
N LEU A 107 3.47 -0.32 -4.93
CA LEU A 107 2.77 -0.74 -6.15
C LEU A 107 1.37 -0.14 -6.24
N GLY A 108 0.61 -0.16 -5.14
CA GLY A 108 -0.72 0.47 -5.09
C GLY A 108 -0.66 1.97 -5.33
N PHE A 109 0.29 2.66 -4.69
CA PHE A 109 0.54 4.09 -4.91
C PHE A 109 0.91 4.40 -6.37
N ALA A 110 1.86 3.66 -6.95
CA ALA A 110 2.27 3.84 -8.33
C ALA A 110 1.11 3.64 -9.31
N ALA A 111 0.25 2.64 -9.06
CA ALA A 111 -0.94 2.39 -9.87
C ALA A 111 -1.96 3.54 -9.77
N LEU A 112 -2.20 4.12 -8.58
CA LEU A 112 -3.07 5.29 -8.41
C LEU A 112 -2.51 6.52 -9.14
N VAL A 113 -1.22 6.82 -8.98
CA VAL A 113 -0.58 7.94 -9.68
C VAL A 113 -0.70 7.76 -11.19
N THR A 114 -0.42 6.56 -11.69
CA THR A 114 -0.55 6.24 -13.11
C THR A 114 -2.00 6.39 -13.60
N SER A 115 -2.99 5.96 -12.80
CA SER A 115 -4.42 6.14 -13.10
C SER A 115 -4.75 7.62 -13.32
N VAL A 116 -4.31 8.48 -12.41
CA VAL A 116 -4.54 9.93 -12.49
C VAL A 116 -3.85 10.53 -13.71
N LEU A 117 -2.59 10.16 -13.97
CA LEU A 117 -1.84 10.66 -15.13
C LEU A 117 -2.52 10.26 -16.45
N VAL A 118 -3.01 9.01 -16.56
CA VAL A 118 -3.68 8.56 -17.79
C VAL A 118 -5.07 9.16 -17.95
N ASP A 119 -5.81 9.42 -16.86
CA ASP A 119 -7.14 10.07 -16.93
C ASP A 119 -7.04 11.58 -17.24
N THR A 120 -5.93 12.22 -16.88
CA THR A 120 -5.73 13.68 -17.09
C THR A 120 -5.17 14.04 -18.45
N VAL A 121 -4.50 13.11 -19.16
CA VAL A 121 -4.01 13.36 -20.52
C VAL A 121 -5.19 13.32 -21.50
N PRO A 122 -5.59 14.46 -22.12
CA PRO A 122 -6.70 14.48 -23.04
C PRO A 122 -6.31 13.75 -24.33
N TRP A 123 -6.80 12.53 -24.53
CA TRP A 123 -6.62 11.82 -25.80
C TRP A 123 -7.29 12.56 -27.00
N ARG A 124 -8.08 13.61 -26.75
CA ARG A 124 -8.81 14.38 -27.78
C ARG A 124 -8.01 15.47 -28.51
N ALA A 125 -6.70 15.61 -28.27
CA ALA A 125 -5.86 16.53 -29.06
C ALA A 125 -5.22 15.86 -30.30
N SER A 126 -5.30 14.53 -30.45
CA SER A 126 -4.71 13.80 -31.56
C SER A 126 -5.79 13.14 -32.44
N GLY A 127 -6.30 13.91 -33.42
CA GLY A 127 -6.61 13.33 -34.73
C GLY A 127 -8.06 13.22 -35.21
N ARG A 128 -9.05 13.87 -34.61
CA ARG A 128 -10.44 13.88 -35.17
C ARG A 128 -11.03 15.27 -35.46
N GLY A 129 -10.19 16.30 -35.62
CA GLY A 129 -10.66 17.66 -35.95
C GLY A 129 -10.60 18.02 -37.43
N VAL A 130 -9.78 17.36 -38.25
CA VAL A 130 -9.46 17.85 -39.61
C VAL A 130 -10.32 17.20 -40.71
N ARG A 131 -10.98 16.06 -40.46
CA ARG A 131 -11.71 15.34 -41.52
C ARG A 131 -13.16 15.77 -41.73
N ASP A 132 -13.74 16.55 -40.81
CA ASP A 132 -15.15 16.93 -40.90
C ASP A 132 -15.38 18.30 -41.55
N ASP A 133 -14.35 19.15 -41.66
CA ASP A 133 -14.46 20.46 -42.33
C ASP A 133 -14.42 20.35 -43.87
N VAL A 134 -13.73 19.34 -44.41
CA VAL A 134 -13.62 19.16 -45.88
C VAL A 134 -14.94 18.68 -46.50
N ARG A 135 -15.84 18.07 -45.73
CA ARG A 135 -17.13 17.55 -46.24
C ARG A 135 -18.29 18.54 -46.18
N ARG A 136 -18.10 19.74 -45.63
CA ARG A 136 -19.14 20.79 -45.60
C ARG A 136 -18.99 21.83 -46.71
N VAL A 137 -17.93 21.74 -47.51
CA VAL A 137 -17.60 22.72 -48.57
C VAL A 137 -17.55 22.08 -49.97
N ALA A 138 -17.96 20.82 -50.10
CA ALA A 138 -18.07 20.11 -51.38
C ALA A 138 -19.52 19.63 -51.58
#